data_AF-A0A922SD26-F1
#
_entry.id   AF-A0A922SD26-F1
#
_cell.length_a   1.000
_cell.length_b   1.000
_cell.length_c   1.000
_cell.angle_alpha   90.00
_cell.angle_beta   90.00
_cell.angle_gamma   90.00
#
_symmetry.space_group_name_H-M   'P 1'
#
loop_
_entity.id
_entity.type
_entity.pdbx_description
1 polymer ?
#
loop_
_entity_poly.entity_id
_entity_poly.type
_entity_poly.pdbx_seq_one_letter_code
_entity_poly.pdbx_strand_id
1 'polypeptide(L)'
;MTPPSVLVNTYFSASDKPYIDPISKVFILGQLAYGIIRLPLIGDVHVGFIVLAAIYSLLAASYYSGVAYMLRNAYVLNIVIFIFYFQCVFFMLFNVVSMKRLNRYYNELNVFDKEVGCRPKIGKGSIRNLIATVLMILYNVILFALPYAVAALENLELWMLPFPIIHILEVHFCGHLLSLLIPRLRLINYYMELSLSNSKISKTLNIEKFGYSKADSNKTLCKMEKVMNLYHNMIKSYNYLIEAVKWQLLVTIVSAFLNILSCCYRVSLTIIKEDVPLTFMITYVGLLAGIMLPLFSPCMLGDQVHDEVRRLRELLASRLYENQLDKSSRGMARALLAWTETRDLSFSLLRMLDIDISLPFKFVGLLVTYLIILLQFQKVINP
;
A
#
# COMPACT_ATOMS: atom_id res chain seq x y z
N MET A 1 -15.77 21.43 -10.87
CA MET A 1 -15.36 20.01 -10.95
C MET A 1 -13.96 19.96 -11.54
N THR A 2 -12.97 19.50 -10.78
CA THR A 2 -11.60 19.33 -11.26
C THR A 2 -11.54 18.09 -12.16
N PRO A 3 -11.22 18.24 -13.46
CA PRO A 3 -11.10 17.11 -14.39
C PRO A 3 -9.95 16.17 -13.98
N PRO A 4 -10.05 14.86 -14.24
CA PRO A 4 -9.00 13.92 -13.87
C PRO A 4 -7.68 14.23 -14.60
N SER A 5 -6.57 14.32 -13.87
CA SER A 5 -5.24 14.46 -14.47
C SER A 5 -4.74 13.13 -15.01
N VAL A 6 -5.33 12.62 -16.10
CA VAL A 6 -4.83 11.45 -16.81
C VAL A 6 -4.28 11.95 -18.13
N LEU A 7 -2.98 12.25 -18.14
CA LEU A 7 -2.25 12.46 -19.37
C LEU A 7 -1.80 11.07 -19.86
N VAL A 8 -1.88 10.82 -21.16
CA VAL A 8 -1.62 9.50 -21.74
C VAL A 8 -0.15 9.38 -22.16
N ASN A 9 0.46 8.20 -21.96
CA ASN A 9 1.69 7.81 -22.66
C ASN A 9 1.34 6.71 -23.67
N THR A 10 1.49 6.99 -24.97
CA THR A 10 1.26 6.04 -26.06
C THR A 10 2.54 5.28 -26.38
N TYR A 11 2.78 4.12 -25.75
CA TYR A 11 3.79 3.17 -26.23
C TYR A 11 3.43 1.74 -25.77
N PHE A 12 3.13 0.86 -26.73
CA PHE A 12 3.12 -0.59 -26.50
C PHE A 12 4.30 -1.21 -27.26
N SER A 13 5.28 -1.71 -26.51
CA SER A 13 6.17 -2.76 -27.03
C SER A 13 5.38 -4.07 -27.05
N ALA A 14 5.42 -4.77 -28.18
CA ALA A 14 4.76 -6.06 -28.38
C ALA A 14 5.44 -7.25 -27.66
N SER A 15 6.35 -6.99 -26.71
CA SER A 15 7.04 -8.06 -25.98
C SER A 15 6.15 -8.71 -24.93
N ASP A 16 6.21 -10.05 -24.82
CA ASP A 16 5.44 -10.89 -23.89
C ASP A 16 5.65 -10.60 -22.39
N LYS A 17 6.61 -9.75 -22.03
CA LYS A 17 6.87 -9.40 -20.62
C LYS A 17 5.93 -8.29 -20.14
N PRO A 18 5.35 -8.41 -18.92
CA PRO A 18 4.55 -7.35 -18.33
C PRO A 18 5.38 -6.07 -18.24
N TYR A 19 4.79 -4.96 -18.66
CA TYR A 19 5.34 -3.66 -18.36
C TYR A 19 5.14 -3.35 -16.87
N ILE A 20 6.24 -2.93 -16.24
CA ILE A 20 6.29 -2.46 -14.86
C ILE A 20 6.60 -0.98 -14.90
N ASP A 21 5.81 -0.18 -14.20
CA ASP A 21 5.96 1.26 -14.17
C ASP A 21 7.27 1.70 -13.47
N PRO A 22 7.80 2.88 -13.81
CA PRO A 22 9.09 3.33 -13.26
C PRO A 22 9.12 3.42 -11.74
N ILE A 23 8.02 3.79 -11.07
CA ILE A 23 7.97 3.90 -9.61
C ILE A 23 8.02 2.52 -8.97
N SER A 24 7.29 1.54 -9.50
CA SER A 24 7.42 0.14 -9.06
C SER A 24 8.86 -0.35 -9.20
N LYS A 25 9.58 0.02 -10.27
CA LYS A 25 10.99 -0.34 -10.42
C LYS A 25 11.88 0.28 -9.33
N VAL A 26 11.65 1.55 -8.98
CA VAL A 26 12.37 2.21 -7.88
C VAL A 26 12.17 1.47 -6.56
N PHE A 27 10.93 1.10 -6.22
CA PHE A 27 10.66 0.32 -5.01
C PHE A 27 11.32 -1.06 -5.04
N ILE A 28 11.23 -1.78 -6.16
CA ILE A 28 11.84 -3.12 -6.31
C ILE A 28 13.36 -3.05 -6.17
N LEU A 29 14.02 -2.04 -6.77
CA LEU A 29 15.46 -1.83 -6.66
C LEU A 29 15.86 -1.41 -5.24
N GLY A 30 15.09 -0.53 -4.60
CA GLY A 30 15.31 -0.14 -3.20
C GLY A 30 15.20 -1.34 -2.25
N GLN A 31 14.20 -2.18 -2.45
CA GLN A 31 13.97 -3.40 -1.68
C GLN A 31 15.05 -4.46 -1.88
N LEU A 32 15.63 -4.54 -3.08
CA LEU A 32 16.75 -5.43 -3.37
C LEU A 32 17.96 -5.13 -2.47
N ALA A 33 18.24 -3.85 -2.19
CA ALA A 33 19.33 -3.46 -1.30
C ALA A 33 19.18 -3.99 0.13
N TYR A 34 17.94 -4.36 0.52
CA TYR A 34 17.60 -4.91 1.83
C TYR A 34 17.18 -6.38 1.78
N GLY A 35 17.43 -7.08 0.66
CA GLY A 35 17.16 -8.51 0.53
C GLY A 35 15.72 -8.90 0.21
N ILE A 36 14.82 -7.93 0.00
CA ILE A 36 13.48 -8.20 -0.50
C ILE A 36 13.55 -8.36 -2.02
N ILE A 37 13.56 -9.60 -2.47
CA ILE A 37 13.80 -9.91 -3.88
C ILE A 37 12.48 -9.97 -4.65
N ARG A 38 12.23 -8.87 -5.38
CA ARG A 38 11.23 -8.78 -6.44
C ARG A 38 11.86 -8.62 -7.83
N LEU A 39 13.17 -8.79 -7.92
CA LEU A 39 13.96 -8.62 -9.14
C LEU A 39 13.49 -9.48 -10.35
N PRO A 40 12.99 -10.72 -10.17
CA PRO A 40 12.46 -11.50 -11.29
C PRO A 40 11.22 -10.88 -11.97
N LEU A 41 10.62 -9.82 -11.42
CA LEU A 41 9.60 -9.04 -12.11
C LEU A 41 10.22 -8.18 -13.22
N ILE A 42 11.43 -7.64 -13.01
CA ILE A 42 12.08 -6.67 -13.91
C ILE A 42 13.15 -7.34 -14.78
N GLY A 43 13.80 -8.40 -14.28
CA GLY A 43 14.97 -9.02 -14.90
C GLY A 43 14.86 -10.53 -15.06
N ASP A 44 15.99 -11.18 -15.35
CA ASP A 44 16.07 -12.63 -15.52
C ASP A 44 15.90 -13.37 -14.18
N VAL A 45 15.13 -14.45 -14.21
CA VAL A 45 14.77 -15.26 -13.05
C VAL A 45 16.00 -15.89 -12.41
N HIS A 46 16.98 -16.31 -13.22
CA HIS A 46 18.20 -16.99 -12.74
C HIS A 46 19.11 -16.12 -11.89
N VAL A 47 19.32 -14.86 -12.29
CA VAL A 47 20.12 -13.90 -11.51
C VAL A 47 19.44 -13.61 -10.17
N GLY A 48 18.10 -13.52 -10.17
CA GLY A 48 17.32 -13.34 -8.96
C GLY A 48 17.52 -14.46 -7.93
N PHE A 49 17.60 -15.72 -8.36
CA PHE A 49 17.79 -16.88 -7.46
C PHE A 49 19.20 -16.98 -6.86
N ILE A 50 20.25 -16.59 -7.60
CA ILE A 50 21.62 -16.58 -7.08
C ILE A 50 21.77 -15.50 -6.00
N VAL A 51 21.23 -14.32 -6.25
CA VAL A 51 21.19 -13.22 -5.28
C VAL A 51 20.33 -13.60 -4.06
N LEU A 52 19.24 -14.35 -4.27
CA LEU A 52 18.41 -14.94 -3.21
C LEU A 52 19.26 -15.82 -2.29
N ALA A 53 19.96 -16.80 -2.82
CA ALA A 53 20.75 -17.73 -2.00
C ALA A 53 21.82 -17.02 -1.16
N ALA A 54 22.51 -16.02 -1.74
CA ALA A 54 23.55 -15.25 -1.04
C ALA A 54 22.97 -14.40 0.10
N ILE A 55 21.90 -13.64 -0.16
CA ILE A 55 21.30 -12.75 0.83
C ILE A 55 20.62 -13.54 1.95
N TYR A 56 19.92 -14.64 1.62
CA TYR A 56 19.31 -15.50 2.63
C TYR A 56 20.32 -16.15 3.55
N SER A 57 21.49 -16.53 3.04
CA SER A 57 22.56 -17.11 3.85
C SER A 57 23.13 -16.09 4.84
N LEU A 58 23.35 -14.85 4.39
CA LEU A 58 23.81 -13.74 5.23
C LEU A 58 22.78 -13.35 6.29
N LEU A 59 21.50 -13.28 5.92
CA LEU A 59 20.44 -12.95 6.86
C LEU A 59 20.21 -14.10 7.84
N ALA A 60 20.20 -15.36 7.42
CA ALA A 60 20.13 -16.50 8.33
C ALA A 60 21.30 -16.51 9.34
N ALA A 61 22.53 -16.19 8.91
CA ALA A 61 23.64 -16.04 9.83
C ALA A 61 23.40 -14.90 10.85
N SER A 62 22.88 -13.75 10.38
CA SER A 62 22.50 -12.63 11.26
C SER A 62 21.36 -12.97 12.23
N TYR A 63 20.43 -13.85 11.82
CA TYR A 63 19.37 -14.38 12.68
C TYR A 63 19.95 -15.15 13.86
N TYR A 64 20.81 -16.12 13.56
CA TYR A 64 21.38 -16.98 14.58
C TYR A 64 22.24 -16.19 15.55
N SER A 65 23.03 -15.22 15.07
CA SER A 65 23.81 -14.33 15.94
C SER A 65 22.91 -13.40 16.77
N GLY A 66 21.85 -12.85 16.17
CA GLY A 66 20.90 -11.97 16.86
C GLY A 66 20.15 -12.71 17.95
N VAL A 67 19.53 -13.85 17.63
CA VAL A 67 18.81 -14.68 18.61
C VAL A 67 19.74 -15.18 19.71
N ALA A 68 20.97 -15.60 19.39
CA ALA A 68 21.96 -16.00 20.39
C ALA A 68 22.34 -14.85 21.33
N TYR A 69 22.50 -13.62 20.81
CA TYR A 69 22.74 -12.42 21.62
C TYR A 69 21.54 -12.10 22.53
N MET A 70 20.33 -12.27 22.02
CA MET A 70 19.08 -11.94 22.71
C MET A 70 18.75 -12.95 23.81
N LEU A 71 19.03 -14.24 23.59
CA LEU A 71 18.94 -15.28 24.62
C LEU A 71 19.96 -15.06 25.74
N ARG A 72 21.08 -14.39 25.44
CA ARG A 72 22.15 -14.11 26.40
C ARG A 72 21.88 -12.87 27.25
N ASN A 73 21.19 -11.87 26.71
CA ASN A 73 20.91 -10.59 27.38
C ASN A 73 19.39 -10.45 27.61
N ALA A 74 18.89 -10.73 28.81
CA ALA A 74 17.45 -10.77 29.13
C ALA A 74 16.75 -9.39 29.17
N TYR A 75 16.65 -8.70 28.03
CA TYR A 75 16.02 -7.38 27.93
C TYR A 75 14.83 -7.35 26.97
N VAL A 76 13.78 -6.62 27.34
CA VAL A 76 12.54 -6.42 26.53
C VAL A 76 12.82 -5.77 25.15
N LEU A 77 13.98 -5.12 24.95
CA LEU A 77 14.40 -4.58 23.64
C LEU A 77 14.47 -5.71 22.60
N ASN A 78 14.72 -6.93 23.09
CA ASN A 78 14.73 -8.14 22.31
C ASN A 78 13.38 -8.46 21.68
N ILE A 79 12.26 -8.10 22.30
CA ILE A 79 10.95 -8.40 21.70
C ILE A 79 10.74 -7.53 20.45
N VAL A 80 11.07 -6.24 20.51
CA VAL A 80 10.95 -5.31 19.38
C VAL A 80 11.86 -5.72 18.23
N ILE A 81 13.13 -6.00 18.53
CA ILE A 81 14.10 -6.48 17.53
C ILE A 81 13.63 -7.81 16.94
N PHE A 82 13.14 -8.73 17.76
CA PHE A 82 12.63 -10.03 17.31
C PHE A 82 11.43 -9.88 16.36
N ILE A 83 10.48 -8.99 16.68
CA ILE A 83 9.32 -8.70 15.84
C ILE A 83 9.76 -8.17 14.47
N PHE A 84 10.65 -7.18 14.44
CA PHE A 84 11.17 -6.63 13.18
C PHE A 84 11.94 -7.67 12.36
N TYR A 85 12.72 -8.50 13.04
CA TYR A 85 13.46 -9.56 12.40
C TYR A 85 12.52 -10.60 11.77
N PHE A 86 11.53 -11.06 12.54
CA PHE A 86 10.49 -11.98 12.07
C PHE A 86 9.74 -11.38 10.87
N GLN A 87 9.39 -10.10 10.92
CA GLN A 87 8.75 -9.38 9.82
C GLN A 87 9.61 -9.40 8.56
N CYS A 88 10.93 -9.13 8.67
CA CYS A 88 11.85 -9.14 7.53
C CYS A 88 11.97 -10.54 6.92
N VAL A 89 12.16 -11.58 7.73
CA VAL A 89 12.20 -12.97 7.27
C VAL A 89 10.91 -13.36 6.57
N PHE A 90 9.77 -13.01 7.17
CA PHE A 90 8.46 -13.27 6.59
C PHE A 90 8.32 -12.59 5.23
N PHE A 91 8.70 -11.33 5.08
CA PHE A 91 8.65 -10.63 3.80
C PHE A 91 9.49 -11.32 2.75
N MET A 92 10.72 -11.71 3.07
CA MET A 92 11.58 -12.39 2.13
C MET A 92 10.94 -13.70 1.65
N LEU A 93 10.53 -14.58 2.57
CA LEU A 93 9.97 -15.90 2.24
C LEU A 93 8.65 -15.78 1.47
N PHE A 94 7.76 -14.92 1.95
CA PHE A 94 6.45 -14.73 1.36
C PHE A 94 6.54 -14.10 -0.03
N ASN A 95 7.52 -13.24 -0.28
CA ASN A 95 7.74 -12.65 -1.60
C ASN A 95 8.01 -13.72 -2.65
N VAL A 96 8.83 -14.73 -2.38
CA VAL A 96 9.09 -15.83 -3.33
C VAL A 96 7.79 -16.50 -3.79
N VAL A 97 6.84 -16.67 -2.87
CA VAL A 97 5.51 -17.24 -3.16
C VAL A 97 4.60 -16.25 -3.89
N SER A 98 4.63 -14.97 -3.51
CA SER A 98 3.75 -13.94 -4.07
C SER A 98 4.19 -13.44 -5.45
N MET A 99 5.44 -13.68 -5.86
CA MET A 99 6.00 -13.24 -7.15
C MET A 99 5.14 -13.64 -8.35
N LYS A 100 4.68 -14.89 -8.43
CA LYS A 100 3.82 -15.34 -9.53
C LYS A 100 2.48 -14.59 -9.57
N ARG A 101 1.93 -14.24 -8.40
CA ARG A 101 0.68 -13.48 -8.28
C ARG A 101 0.88 -12.03 -8.68
N LEU A 102 1.98 -11.43 -8.26
CA LEU A 102 2.33 -10.06 -8.62
C LEU A 102 2.64 -9.92 -10.12
N ASN A 103 3.24 -10.95 -10.74
CA ASN A 103 3.39 -11.00 -12.19
C ASN A 103 2.04 -11.04 -12.92
N ARG A 104 1.09 -11.85 -12.44
CA ARG A 104 -0.29 -11.88 -12.96
C ARG A 104 -1.00 -10.54 -12.77
N TYR A 105 -0.80 -9.88 -11.64
CA TYR A 105 -1.31 -8.53 -11.38
C TYR A 105 -0.87 -7.54 -12.48
N TYR A 106 0.43 -7.43 -12.74
CA TYR A 106 0.92 -6.54 -13.80
C TYR A 106 0.44 -6.97 -15.19
N ASN A 107 0.32 -8.28 -15.46
CA ASN A 107 -0.22 -8.76 -16.73
C ASN A 107 -1.66 -8.30 -16.96
N GLU A 108 -2.55 -8.46 -15.97
CA GLU A 108 -3.95 -8.03 -16.09
C GLU A 108 -4.07 -6.50 -16.24
N LEU A 109 -3.24 -5.72 -15.54
CA LEU A 109 -3.17 -4.27 -15.76
C LEU A 109 -2.75 -3.92 -17.19
N ASN A 110 -1.81 -4.67 -17.76
CA ASN A 110 -1.35 -4.46 -19.12
C ASN A 110 -2.39 -4.90 -20.16
N VAL A 111 -3.19 -5.93 -19.87
CA VAL A 111 -4.34 -6.32 -20.70
C VAL A 111 -5.37 -5.18 -20.72
N PHE A 112 -5.71 -4.63 -19.54
CA PHE A 112 -6.58 -3.46 -19.45
C PHE A 112 -6.04 -2.28 -20.27
N ASP A 113 -4.76 -1.93 -20.11
CA ASP A 113 -4.16 -0.81 -20.83
C ASP A 113 -4.17 -1.05 -22.35
N LYS A 114 -3.90 -2.29 -22.79
CA LYS A 114 -3.95 -2.69 -24.21
C LYS A 114 -5.37 -2.57 -24.78
N GLU A 115 -6.39 -3.01 -24.04
CA GLU A 115 -7.80 -2.92 -24.45
C GLU A 115 -8.28 -1.47 -24.59
N VAL A 116 -7.84 -0.59 -23.69
CA VAL A 116 -8.10 0.85 -23.76
C VAL A 116 -7.26 1.53 -24.85
N GLY A 117 -6.11 0.94 -25.19
CA GLY A 117 -5.16 1.49 -26.16
C GLY A 117 -4.29 2.62 -25.59
N CYS A 118 -4.26 2.78 -24.27
CA CYS A 118 -3.53 3.86 -23.62
C CYS A 118 -2.98 3.42 -22.26
N ARG A 119 -1.90 4.07 -21.81
CA ARG A 119 -1.40 3.93 -20.44
C ARG A 119 -1.66 5.20 -19.65
N PRO A 120 -2.27 5.11 -18.45
CA PRO A 120 -2.40 6.28 -17.59
C PRO A 120 -1.00 6.74 -17.17
N LYS A 121 -0.73 8.05 -17.23
CA LYS A 121 0.48 8.60 -16.59
C LYS A 121 0.49 8.27 -15.11
N ILE A 122 1.70 8.26 -14.57
CA ILE A 122 1.96 8.11 -13.15
C ILE A 122 1.00 9.02 -12.36
N GLY A 123 0.19 8.40 -11.51
CA GLY A 123 -0.81 9.11 -10.72
C GLY A 123 -0.17 10.01 -9.68
N LYS A 124 -0.85 11.12 -9.35
CA LYS A 124 -0.45 11.99 -8.22
C LYS A 124 -0.32 11.21 -6.91
N GLY A 125 -1.14 10.17 -6.72
CA GLY A 125 -1.07 9.27 -5.56
C GLY A 125 0.26 8.54 -5.48
N SER A 126 0.73 7.97 -6.60
CA SER A 126 2.00 7.25 -6.70
C SER A 126 3.21 8.16 -6.42
N ILE A 127 3.20 9.39 -6.95
CA ILE A 127 4.26 10.39 -6.69
C ILE A 127 4.26 10.81 -5.23
N ARG A 128 3.09 11.13 -4.67
CA ARG A 128 2.95 11.49 -3.25
C ARG A 128 3.47 10.37 -2.35
N ASN A 129 3.17 9.13 -2.70
CA ASN A 129 3.61 7.96 -1.97
C ASN A 129 5.13 7.76 -2.05
N LEU A 130 5.75 7.98 -3.22
CA LEU A 130 7.21 7.95 -3.36
C LEU A 130 7.88 9.06 -2.54
N ILE A 131 7.35 10.29 -2.60
CA ILE A 131 7.86 11.42 -1.79
C ILE A 131 7.74 11.10 -0.29
N ALA A 132 6.60 10.59 0.15
CA ALA A 132 6.40 10.15 1.53
C ALA A 132 7.42 9.08 1.94
N THR A 133 7.70 8.12 1.07
CA THR A 133 8.73 7.09 1.30
C THR A 133 10.09 7.73 1.55
N VAL A 134 10.53 8.63 0.67
CA VAL A 134 11.83 9.30 0.78
C VAL A 134 11.91 10.14 2.05
N LEU A 135 10.86 10.90 2.37
CA LEU A 135 10.80 11.69 3.60
C LEU A 135 10.85 10.82 4.85
N MET A 136 10.14 9.69 4.87
CA MET A 136 10.15 8.77 6.02
C MET A 136 11.49 8.04 6.19
N ILE A 137 12.17 7.71 5.09
CA ILE A 137 13.54 7.17 5.14
C ILE A 137 14.50 8.22 5.70
N LEU A 138 14.46 9.45 5.17
CA LEU A 138 15.30 10.55 5.66
C LEU A 138 15.03 10.84 7.14
N TYR A 139 13.77 10.84 7.55
CA TYR A 139 13.35 10.98 8.95
C TYR A 139 14.01 9.92 9.84
N ASN A 140 13.99 8.65 9.45
CA ASN A 140 14.64 7.59 10.24
C ASN A 140 16.16 7.73 10.24
N VAL A 141 16.78 8.08 9.11
CA VAL A 141 18.22 8.33 9.06
C VAL A 141 18.61 9.45 10.03
N ILE A 142 17.86 10.56 10.04
CA ILE A 142 18.08 11.67 10.99
C ILE A 142 17.85 11.19 12.42
N LEU A 143 16.77 10.47 12.69
CA LEU A 143 16.45 9.96 14.03
C LEU A 143 17.58 9.09 14.61
N PHE A 144 18.22 8.26 13.78
CA PHE A 144 19.33 7.40 14.19
C PHE A 144 20.69 8.11 14.20
N ALA A 145 20.90 9.14 13.37
CA ALA A 145 22.16 9.87 13.30
C ALA A 145 22.26 11.02 14.32
N LEU A 146 21.14 11.67 14.65
CA LEU A 146 21.07 12.83 15.54
C LEU A 146 21.65 12.55 16.94
N PRO A 147 21.45 11.37 17.56
CA PRO A 147 22.05 11.05 18.85
C PRO A 147 23.59 11.08 18.86
N TYR A 148 24.21 10.70 17.74
CA TYR A 148 25.67 10.76 17.60
C TYR A 148 26.21 12.19 17.47
N ALA A 149 25.38 13.14 17.04
CA ALA A 149 25.74 14.55 16.93
C ALA A 149 25.40 15.35 18.20
N VAL A 150 24.41 14.89 18.97
CA VAL A 150 23.90 15.58 20.16
C VAL A 150 24.02 14.65 21.36
N ALA A 151 25.09 14.82 22.16
CA ALA A 151 25.42 13.96 23.29
C ALA A 151 24.33 13.84 24.38
N ALA A 152 23.31 14.72 24.37
CA ALA A 152 22.17 14.66 25.29
C ALA A 152 21.11 13.61 24.87
N LEU A 153 21.09 13.20 23.60
CA LEU A 153 20.14 12.23 23.07
C LEU A 153 20.60 10.81 23.34
N GLU A 154 19.64 9.93 23.66
CA GLU A 154 19.93 8.52 23.85
C GLU A 154 20.28 7.87 22.50
N ASN A 155 21.38 7.13 22.47
CA ASN A 155 21.85 6.48 21.25
C ASN A 155 20.93 5.34 20.86
N LEU A 156 20.33 5.47 19.67
CA LEU A 156 19.78 4.32 18.97
C LEU A 156 20.91 3.54 18.34
N GLU A 157 20.87 2.23 18.50
CA GLU A 157 21.78 1.31 17.85
C GLU A 157 21.68 1.44 16.31
N LEU A 158 22.73 1.97 15.66
CA LEU A 158 22.73 2.22 14.21
C LEU A 158 22.43 0.97 13.38
N TRP A 159 22.81 -0.22 13.88
CA TRP A 159 22.52 -1.49 13.21
C TRP A 159 21.03 -1.80 13.11
N MET A 160 20.17 -1.14 13.90
CA MET A 160 18.71 -1.28 13.81
C MET A 160 18.07 -0.44 12.69
N LEU A 161 18.76 0.55 12.13
CA LEU A 161 18.25 1.44 11.08
C LEU A 161 17.66 0.73 9.84
N PRO A 162 18.19 -0.42 9.36
CA PRO A 162 17.63 -1.13 8.22
C PRO A 162 16.18 -1.62 8.43
N PHE A 163 15.79 -1.96 9.66
CA PHE A 163 14.45 -2.50 9.95
C PHE A 163 13.30 -1.52 9.67
N PRO A 164 13.29 -0.29 10.21
CA PRO A 164 12.25 0.68 9.89
C PRO A 164 12.28 1.08 8.40
N ILE A 165 13.45 1.09 7.74
CA ILE A 165 13.53 1.36 6.31
C ILE A 165 12.84 0.27 5.49
N ILE A 166 13.09 -1.01 5.80
CA ILE A 166 12.41 -2.15 5.18
C ILE A 166 10.90 -2.04 5.36
N HIS A 167 10.46 -1.74 6.59
CA HIS A 167 9.06 -1.52 6.91
C HIS A 167 8.44 -0.42 6.03
N ILE A 168 9.09 0.75 5.95
CA ILE A 168 8.63 1.89 5.15
C ILE A 168 8.51 1.52 3.67
N LEU A 169 9.55 0.89 3.11
CA LEU A 169 9.58 0.47 1.71
C LEU A 169 8.46 -0.51 1.39
N GLU A 170 8.20 -1.49 2.27
CA GLU A 170 7.16 -2.50 2.03
C GLU A 170 5.75 -1.90 2.09
N VAL A 171 5.47 -1.09 3.11
CA VAL A 171 4.16 -0.47 3.30
C VAL A 171 3.84 0.49 2.16
N HIS A 172 4.79 1.35 1.80
CA HIS A 172 4.60 2.27 0.68
C HIS A 172 4.56 1.53 -0.66
N PHE A 173 5.30 0.42 -0.84
CA PHE A 173 5.15 -0.38 -2.05
C PHE A 173 3.72 -0.95 -2.18
N CYS A 174 3.14 -1.47 -1.10
CA CYS A 174 1.74 -1.91 -1.09
C CYS A 174 0.77 -0.78 -1.44
N GLY A 175 0.97 0.40 -0.85
CA GLY A 175 0.21 1.61 -1.21
C GLY A 175 0.37 1.97 -2.69
N HIS A 176 1.59 1.91 -3.24
CA HIS A 176 1.86 2.18 -4.64
C HIS A 176 1.09 1.23 -5.55
N LEU A 177 1.09 -0.07 -5.25
CA LEU A 177 0.34 -1.06 -6.04
C LEU A 177 -1.15 -0.73 -6.07
N LEU A 178 -1.76 -0.35 -4.94
CA LEU A 178 -3.15 0.11 -4.90
C LEU A 178 -3.35 1.39 -5.73
N SER A 179 -2.39 2.32 -5.70
CA SER A 179 -2.47 3.57 -6.45
C SER A 179 -2.54 3.37 -7.97
N LEU A 180 -2.03 2.25 -8.49
CA LEU A 180 -2.12 1.91 -9.91
C LEU A 180 -3.56 1.59 -10.35
N LEU A 181 -4.41 1.14 -9.44
CA LEU A 181 -5.81 0.83 -9.76
C LEU A 181 -6.66 2.09 -9.93
N ILE A 182 -6.36 3.16 -9.19
CA ILE A 182 -7.18 4.37 -9.10
C ILE A 182 -7.39 5.05 -10.47
N PRO A 183 -6.35 5.34 -11.28
CA PRO A 183 -6.56 5.95 -12.60
C PRO A 183 -7.40 5.10 -13.54
N ARG A 184 -7.33 3.76 -13.41
CA ARG A 184 -8.07 2.82 -14.26
C ARG A 184 -9.54 2.73 -13.84
N LEU A 185 -9.83 2.72 -12.53
CA LEU A 185 -11.20 2.83 -12.02
C LEU A 185 -11.84 4.17 -12.40
N ARG A 186 -11.09 5.27 -12.33
CA ARG A 186 -11.56 6.59 -12.82
C ARG A 186 -11.90 6.57 -14.31
N LEU A 187 -11.13 5.84 -15.10
CA LEU A 187 -11.38 5.69 -16.52
C LEU A 187 -12.65 4.85 -16.79
N ILE A 188 -12.87 3.79 -16.01
CA ILE A 188 -14.12 3.02 -16.06
C ILE A 188 -15.31 3.93 -15.70
N ASN A 189 -15.20 4.72 -14.64
CA ASN A 189 -16.23 5.69 -14.25
C ASN A 189 -16.53 6.69 -15.38
N TYR A 190 -15.50 7.16 -16.08
CA TYR A 190 -15.65 8.04 -17.24
C TYR A 190 -16.35 7.38 -18.42
N TYR A 191 -15.93 6.18 -18.83
CA TYR A 191 -16.60 5.46 -19.92
C TYR A 191 -18.02 5.03 -19.56
N MET A 192 -18.29 4.74 -18.29
CA MET A 192 -19.63 4.49 -17.78
C MET A 192 -20.50 5.73 -17.94
N GLU A 193 -20.04 6.90 -17.49
CA GLU A 193 -20.79 8.15 -17.61
C GLU A 193 -21.12 8.46 -19.08
N LEU A 194 -20.15 8.26 -19.98
CA LEU A 194 -20.36 8.40 -21.43
C LEU A 194 -21.33 7.37 -22.02
N SER A 195 -21.26 6.10 -21.57
CA SER A 195 -22.18 5.03 -21.99
C SER A 195 -23.62 5.33 -21.59
N LEU A 196 -23.82 6.06 -20.48
CA LEU A 196 -25.13 6.34 -19.92
C LEU A 196 -25.70 7.67 -20.43
N SER A 197 -24.87 8.61 -20.90
CA SER A 197 -25.31 9.89 -21.47
C SER A 197 -25.68 9.76 -22.95
N ASN A 198 -26.87 9.21 -23.26
CA ASN A 198 -27.39 9.15 -24.65
C ASN A 198 -27.83 10.52 -25.21
N SER A 199 -27.82 11.60 -24.42
CA SER A 199 -28.30 12.92 -24.84
C SER A 199 -27.36 14.03 -24.39
N LYS A 200 -26.83 14.79 -25.37
CA LYS A 200 -26.09 16.06 -25.24
C LYS A 200 -25.02 16.07 -24.14
N ILE A 201 -23.76 16.00 -24.59
CA ILE A 201 -22.55 16.35 -23.84
C ILE A 201 -22.77 17.72 -23.18
N SER A 202 -23.27 17.71 -21.96
CA SER A 202 -23.47 18.91 -21.16
C SER A 202 -22.16 19.14 -20.43
N LYS A 203 -21.47 20.20 -20.86
CA LYS A 203 -20.13 20.67 -20.49
C LYS A 203 -18.99 19.99 -21.24
N THR A 204 -18.54 20.73 -22.26
CA THR A 204 -17.17 20.80 -22.79
C THR A 204 -16.11 20.44 -21.75
N LEU A 205 -15.80 19.15 -21.62
CA LEU A 205 -14.59 18.68 -20.98
C LEU A 205 -13.55 18.49 -22.10
N ASN A 206 -12.56 19.39 -22.17
CA ASN A 206 -11.50 19.36 -23.18
C ASN A 206 -10.86 17.97 -23.28
N ILE A 207 -11.24 17.21 -24.31
CA ILE A 207 -10.69 15.90 -24.67
C ILE A 207 -9.16 16.00 -24.84
N GLU A 208 -8.67 17.17 -25.27
CA GLU A 208 -7.24 17.50 -25.37
C GLU A 208 -6.49 17.51 -24.03
N LYS A 209 -7.15 17.82 -22.90
CA LYS A 209 -6.51 17.72 -21.56
C LYS A 209 -6.26 16.28 -21.11
N PHE A 210 -6.85 15.30 -21.79
CA PHE A 210 -6.75 13.89 -21.46
C PHE A 210 -5.81 13.11 -22.38
N GLY A 211 -5.24 13.72 -23.43
CA GLY A 211 -4.25 13.07 -24.30
C GLY A 211 -4.74 11.86 -25.10
N TYR A 212 -6.06 11.65 -25.22
CA TYR A 212 -6.63 10.54 -25.97
C TYR A 212 -6.76 10.90 -27.46
N SER A 213 -5.90 10.32 -28.30
CA SER A 213 -6.01 10.39 -29.75
C SER A 213 -6.54 9.06 -30.29
N LYS A 214 -7.87 8.95 -30.43
CA LYS A 214 -8.59 8.24 -31.51
C LYS A 214 -10.11 8.33 -31.26
N ALA A 215 -10.80 9.07 -32.13
CA ALA A 215 -12.24 9.31 -32.02
C ALA A 215 -13.08 8.01 -32.21
N ASP A 216 -12.57 7.03 -32.97
CA ASP A 216 -13.30 5.79 -33.30
C ASP A 216 -13.21 4.69 -32.22
N SER A 217 -12.12 4.64 -31.43
CA SER A 217 -12.02 3.69 -30.31
C SER A 217 -12.98 4.04 -29.18
N ASN A 218 -13.24 5.33 -28.96
CA ASN A 218 -14.11 5.81 -27.89
C ASN A 218 -15.56 5.34 -28.04
N LYS A 219 -16.14 5.34 -29.25
CA LYS A 219 -17.52 4.86 -29.47
C LYS A 219 -17.70 3.38 -29.12
N THR A 220 -16.68 2.56 -29.33
CA THR A 220 -16.76 1.13 -28.99
C THR A 220 -16.47 0.85 -27.52
N LEU A 221 -15.59 1.63 -26.88
CA LEU A 221 -15.27 1.57 -25.44
C LEU A 221 -16.42 2.04 -24.54
N CYS A 222 -17.26 2.96 -25.04
CA CYS A 222 -18.48 3.39 -24.35
C CYS A 222 -19.64 2.40 -24.45
N LYS A 223 -19.47 1.21 -25.03
CA LYS A 223 -20.51 0.18 -24.96
C LYS A 223 -20.50 -0.44 -23.56
N MET A 224 -21.67 -0.57 -22.96
CA MET A 224 -21.84 -1.14 -21.62
C MET A 224 -21.12 -2.49 -21.42
N GLU A 225 -21.17 -3.35 -22.43
CA GLU A 225 -20.47 -4.64 -22.46
C GLU A 225 -18.95 -4.48 -22.30
N LYS A 226 -18.34 -3.50 -23.00
CA LYS A 226 -16.91 -3.24 -22.87
C LYS A 226 -16.56 -2.69 -21.50
N VAL A 227 -17.38 -1.79 -20.95
CA VAL A 227 -17.14 -1.24 -19.60
C VAL A 227 -17.23 -2.34 -18.53
N MET A 228 -18.16 -3.28 -18.68
CA MET A 228 -18.27 -4.46 -17.82
C MET A 228 -17.03 -5.36 -17.93
N ASN A 229 -16.51 -5.60 -19.14
CA ASN A 229 -15.27 -6.38 -19.34
C ASN A 229 -14.04 -5.67 -18.71
N LEU A 230 -13.94 -4.36 -18.87
CA LEU A 230 -12.89 -3.55 -18.23
C LEU A 230 -12.95 -3.66 -16.71
N TYR A 231 -14.15 -3.60 -16.13
CA TYR A 231 -14.34 -3.78 -14.69
C TYR A 231 -14.01 -5.20 -14.22
N HIS A 232 -14.32 -6.23 -15.02
CA HIS A 232 -13.92 -7.61 -14.75
C HIS A 232 -12.40 -7.78 -14.70
N ASN A 233 -11.68 -7.18 -15.64
CA ASN A 233 -10.21 -7.18 -15.66
C ASN A 233 -9.64 -6.45 -14.42
N MET A 234 -10.31 -5.40 -13.95
CA MET A 234 -9.95 -4.72 -12.70
C MET A 234 -10.19 -5.59 -11.46
N ILE A 235 -11.30 -6.33 -11.39
CA ILE A 235 -11.55 -7.30 -10.31
C ILE A 235 -10.46 -8.38 -10.30
N LYS A 236 -10.08 -8.94 -11.45
CA LYS A 236 -9.01 -9.95 -11.54
C LYS A 236 -7.68 -9.39 -11.05
N SER A 237 -7.29 -8.21 -11.54
CA SER A 237 -6.09 -7.50 -11.09
C SER A 237 -6.10 -7.33 -9.57
N TYR A 238 -7.21 -6.82 -9.04
CA TYR A 238 -7.38 -6.60 -7.61
C TYR A 238 -7.27 -7.91 -6.78
N ASN A 239 -7.89 -9.01 -7.22
CA ASN A 239 -7.77 -10.30 -6.52
C ASN A 239 -6.32 -10.79 -6.48
N TYR A 240 -5.59 -10.70 -7.61
CA TYR A 240 -4.18 -11.07 -7.64
C TYR A 240 -3.33 -10.18 -6.72
N LEU A 241 -3.65 -8.88 -6.65
CA LEU A 241 -3.00 -7.96 -5.73
C LEU A 241 -3.25 -8.38 -4.27
N ILE A 242 -4.51 -8.54 -3.84
CA ILE A 242 -4.82 -8.94 -2.47
C ILE A 242 -4.10 -10.25 -2.12
N GLU A 243 -4.18 -11.27 -2.99
CA GLU A 243 -3.52 -12.54 -2.72
C GLU A 243 -1.99 -12.41 -2.63
N ALA A 244 -1.40 -11.42 -3.31
CA ALA A 244 0.03 -11.14 -3.28
C ALA A 244 0.47 -10.34 -2.05
N VAL A 245 -0.37 -9.47 -1.48
CA VAL A 245 0.05 -8.55 -0.40
C VAL A 245 -0.64 -8.74 0.95
N LYS A 246 -1.80 -9.43 1.01
CA LYS A 246 -2.64 -9.49 2.24
C LYS A 246 -1.88 -9.96 3.48
N TRP A 247 -1.07 -11.00 3.34
CA TRP A 247 -0.35 -11.58 4.46
C TRP A 247 0.83 -10.71 4.89
N GLN A 248 1.49 -10.04 3.95
CA GLN A 248 2.55 -9.06 4.24
C GLN A 248 1.97 -7.87 4.99
N LEU A 249 0.83 -7.35 4.55
CA LEU A 249 0.18 -6.22 5.20
C LEU A 249 -0.35 -6.60 6.59
N LEU A 250 -0.91 -7.81 6.76
CA LEU A 250 -1.32 -8.33 8.07
C LEU A 250 -0.13 -8.41 9.04
N VAL A 251 0.97 -9.06 8.62
CA VAL A 251 2.17 -9.17 9.45
C VAL A 251 2.73 -7.79 9.78
N THR A 252 2.68 -6.85 8.83
CA THR A 252 3.09 -5.46 9.07
C THR A 252 2.25 -4.78 10.14
N ILE A 253 0.93 -4.88 10.05
CA ILE A 253 0.01 -4.25 10.99
C ILE A 253 0.18 -4.86 12.40
N VAL A 254 0.23 -6.19 12.49
CA VAL A 254 0.44 -6.88 13.77
C VAL A 254 1.80 -6.53 14.37
N SER A 255 2.86 -6.51 13.56
CA SER A 255 4.22 -6.16 14.02
C SER A 255 4.30 -4.71 14.50
N ALA A 256 3.71 -3.78 13.75
CA ALA A 256 3.61 -2.38 14.15
C ALA A 256 2.87 -2.27 15.49
N PHE A 257 1.71 -2.92 15.62
CA PHE A 257 0.91 -2.91 16.84
C PHE A 257 1.69 -3.40 18.07
N LEU A 258 2.38 -4.54 17.95
CA LEU A 258 3.18 -5.10 19.05
C LEU A 258 4.36 -4.19 19.43
N ASN A 259 5.05 -3.62 18.44
CA ASN A 259 6.14 -2.67 18.68
C ASN A 259 5.64 -1.41 19.40
N ILE A 260 4.47 -0.93 19.01
CA ILE A 260 3.83 0.24 19.61
C ILE A 260 3.42 -0.05 21.05
N LEU A 261 2.78 -1.20 21.30
CA LEU A 261 2.35 -1.59 22.63
C LEU A 261 3.55 -1.74 23.59
N SER A 262 4.63 -2.37 23.12
CA SER A 262 5.90 -2.50 23.84
C SER A 262 6.50 -1.14 24.18
N CYS A 263 6.51 -0.21 23.22
CA CYS A 263 7.02 1.13 23.44
C CYS A 263 6.17 1.94 24.42
N CYS A 264 4.84 1.86 24.32
CA CYS A 264 3.94 2.54 25.25
C CYS A 264 4.07 2.00 26.66
N TYR A 265 4.19 0.69 26.83
CA TYR A 265 4.49 0.09 28.13
C TYR A 265 5.80 0.64 28.70
N ARG A 266 6.86 0.76 27.88
CA ARG A 266 8.13 1.36 28.31
C ARG A 266 7.95 2.80 28.73
N VAL A 267 7.40 3.65 27.85
CA VAL A 267 7.13 5.06 28.15
C VAL A 267 6.37 5.21 29.46
N SER A 268 5.31 4.43 29.67
CA SER A 268 4.57 4.43 30.93
C SER A 268 5.43 3.99 32.11
N LEU A 269 6.17 2.89 32.01
CA LEU A 269 7.04 2.41 33.09
C LEU A 269 8.15 3.41 33.44
N THR A 270 8.70 4.11 32.45
CA THR A 270 9.71 5.14 32.69
C THR A 270 9.11 6.38 33.34
N ILE A 271 7.91 6.82 32.93
CA ILE A 271 7.17 7.90 33.61
C ILE A 271 6.86 7.54 35.07
N ILE A 272 6.47 6.28 35.33
CA ILE A 272 6.15 5.78 36.68
C ILE A 272 7.35 5.86 37.64
N LYS A 273 8.55 5.62 37.12
CA LYS A 273 9.79 5.61 37.91
C LYS A 273 10.39 7.00 38.14
N GLU A 274 9.75 8.08 37.64
CA GLU A 274 10.20 9.48 37.74
C GLU A 274 11.63 9.75 37.20
N ASP A 275 12.18 8.85 36.39
CA ASP A 275 13.62 8.77 36.13
C ASP A 275 14.01 9.16 34.69
N VAL A 276 13.30 10.12 34.06
CA VAL A 276 13.41 10.29 32.59
C VAL A 276 13.93 11.64 32.12
N PRO A 277 15.08 11.66 31.40
CA PRO A 277 15.46 12.81 30.60
C PRO A 277 14.52 12.93 29.38
N LEU A 278 14.07 14.15 29.08
CA LEU A 278 13.23 14.50 27.92
C LEU A 278 13.69 13.84 26.60
N THR A 279 14.99 13.61 26.49
CA THR A 279 15.66 13.04 25.34
C THR A 279 15.32 11.57 25.07
N PHE A 280 15.08 10.75 26.10
CA PHE A 280 14.55 9.40 25.97
C PHE A 280 13.17 9.42 25.29
N MET A 281 12.29 10.31 25.75
CA MET A 281 10.92 10.42 25.23
C MET A 281 10.90 10.82 23.75
N ILE A 282 11.76 11.77 23.35
CA ILE A 282 11.87 12.23 21.95
C ILE A 282 12.26 11.07 21.03
N THR A 283 13.26 10.28 21.41
CA THR A 283 13.79 9.19 20.58
C THR A 283 12.75 8.07 20.38
N TYR A 284 12.10 7.62 21.45
CA TYR A 284 11.13 6.51 21.37
C TYR A 284 9.80 6.92 20.72
N VAL A 285 9.29 8.12 21.02
CA VAL A 285 8.10 8.65 20.33
C VAL A 285 8.40 8.88 18.85
N GLY A 286 9.62 9.32 18.51
CA GLY A 286 10.05 9.43 17.13
C GLY A 286 10.06 8.09 16.40
N LEU A 287 10.60 7.05 17.03
CA LEU A 287 10.58 5.70 16.47
C LEU A 287 9.14 5.20 16.22
N LEU A 288 8.21 5.51 17.12
CA LEU A 288 6.79 5.18 16.94
C LEU A 288 6.17 5.88 15.72
N ALA A 289 6.43 7.17 15.55
CA ALA A 289 5.97 7.91 14.39
C ALA A 289 6.56 7.29 13.10
N GLY A 290 7.83 6.87 13.13
CA GLY A 290 8.50 6.18 12.05
C GLY A 290 7.82 4.88 11.59
N ILE A 291 7.16 4.17 12.50
CA ILE A 291 6.47 2.89 12.23
C ILE A 291 4.99 3.12 11.90
N MET A 292 4.32 4.08 12.53
CA MET A 292 2.87 4.30 12.38
C MET A 292 2.50 5.08 11.13
N LEU A 293 3.23 6.16 10.82
CA LEU A 293 2.88 7.03 9.70
C LEU A 293 2.85 6.30 8.35
N PRO A 294 3.76 5.35 8.04
CA PRO A 294 3.68 4.57 6.81
C PRO A 294 2.35 3.84 6.61
N LEU A 295 1.73 3.33 7.69
CA LEU A 295 0.48 2.55 7.60
C LEU A 295 -0.67 3.33 6.98
N PHE A 296 -0.64 4.66 7.02
CA PHE A 296 -1.64 5.50 6.35
C PHE A 296 -1.62 5.32 4.82
N SER A 297 -0.48 4.98 4.21
CA SER A 297 -0.38 4.87 2.75
C SER A 297 -1.33 3.83 2.14
N PRO A 298 -1.26 2.54 2.52
CA PRO A 298 -2.19 1.53 2.00
C PRO A 298 -3.63 1.80 2.42
N CYS A 299 -3.87 2.37 3.61
CA CYS A 299 -5.20 2.72 4.10
C CYS A 299 -5.85 3.82 3.25
N MET A 300 -5.16 4.94 3.03
CA MET A 300 -5.66 6.05 2.22
C MET A 300 -5.88 5.65 0.76
N LEU A 301 -4.98 4.85 0.19
CA LEU A 301 -5.06 4.46 -1.22
C LEU A 301 -6.08 3.33 -1.43
N GLY A 302 -6.25 2.45 -0.45
CA GLY A 302 -7.34 1.47 -0.40
C GLY A 302 -8.71 2.14 -0.34
N ASP A 303 -8.86 3.14 0.53
CA ASP A 303 -10.08 3.94 0.66
C ASP A 303 -10.44 4.66 -0.65
N GLN A 304 -9.44 5.25 -1.32
CA GLN A 304 -9.64 5.87 -2.65
C GLN A 304 -10.06 4.85 -3.73
N VAL A 305 -9.58 3.61 -3.68
CA VAL A 305 -10.03 2.55 -4.59
C VAL A 305 -11.50 2.22 -4.34
N HIS A 306 -11.88 2.10 -3.07
CA HIS A 306 -13.26 1.83 -2.67
C HIS A 306 -14.21 2.98 -3.06
N ASP A 307 -13.81 4.23 -2.85
CA ASP A 307 -14.56 5.42 -3.25
C ASP A 307 -14.88 5.45 -4.76
N GLU A 308 -13.91 5.06 -5.61
CA GLU A 308 -14.15 5.02 -7.06
C GLU A 308 -15.15 3.91 -7.44
N VAL A 309 -15.17 2.78 -6.72
CA VAL A 309 -16.19 1.73 -6.92
C VAL A 309 -17.56 2.17 -6.41
N ARG A 310 -17.60 2.86 -5.26
CA ARG A 310 -18.83 3.44 -4.74
C ARG A 310 -19.42 4.47 -5.71
N ARG A 311 -18.58 5.32 -6.29
CA ARG A 311 -18.99 6.26 -7.33
C ARG A 311 -19.57 5.55 -8.55
N LEU A 312 -18.95 4.45 -9.00
CA LEU A 312 -19.50 3.62 -10.09
C LEU A 312 -20.91 3.13 -9.76
N ARG A 313 -21.11 2.65 -8.52
CA ARG A 313 -22.40 2.16 -8.02
C ARG A 313 -23.45 3.27 -8.01
N GLU A 314 -23.10 4.47 -7.53
CA GLU A 314 -23.98 5.64 -7.50
C GLU A 314 -24.37 6.11 -8.91
N LEU A 315 -23.43 6.09 -9.87
CA LEU A 315 -23.70 6.40 -11.27
C LEU A 315 -24.65 5.37 -11.92
N LEU A 316 -24.45 4.08 -11.64
CA LEU A 316 -25.32 3.02 -12.15
C LEU A 316 -26.73 3.10 -11.56
N ALA A 317 -26.83 3.28 -10.24
CA ALA A 317 -28.10 3.38 -9.55
C ALA A 317 -28.91 4.58 -10.05
N SER A 318 -28.32 5.78 -10.09
CA SER A 318 -29.01 7.01 -10.55
C SER A 318 -29.60 6.85 -11.95
N ARG A 319 -28.84 6.29 -12.90
CA ARG A 319 -29.30 6.10 -14.28
C ARG A 319 -30.30 4.96 -14.46
N LEU A 320 -30.25 3.94 -13.61
CA LEU A 320 -31.28 2.90 -13.54
C LEU A 320 -32.61 3.47 -13.03
N TYR A 321 -32.58 4.39 -12.06
CA TYR A 321 -33.78 5.06 -11.55
C TYR A 321 -34.40 6.03 -12.57
N GLU A 322 -33.58 6.76 -13.32
CA GLU A 322 -34.04 7.70 -14.36
C GLU A 322 -34.69 7.02 -15.58
N ASN A 323 -34.62 5.68 -15.70
CA ASN A 323 -35.16 4.90 -16.82
C ASN A 323 -34.69 5.34 -18.23
N GLN A 324 -33.55 6.03 -18.33
CA GLN A 324 -33.00 6.55 -19.59
C GLN A 324 -32.24 5.51 -20.44
N LEU A 325 -32.28 4.23 -20.05
CA LEU A 325 -31.51 3.16 -20.67
C LEU A 325 -32.37 2.21 -21.50
N ASP A 326 -31.85 1.80 -22.64
CA ASP A 326 -32.43 0.74 -23.47
C ASP A 326 -32.56 -0.59 -22.71
N LYS A 327 -33.42 -1.50 -23.18
CA LYS A 327 -33.72 -2.76 -22.47
C LYS A 327 -32.47 -3.63 -22.25
N SER A 328 -31.56 -3.69 -23.22
CA SER A 328 -30.30 -4.46 -23.14
C SER A 328 -29.28 -3.81 -22.20
N SER A 329 -29.12 -2.48 -22.25
CA SER A 329 -28.23 -1.73 -21.38
C SER A 329 -28.72 -1.68 -19.93
N ARG A 330 -30.04 -1.69 -19.68
CA ARG A 330 -30.62 -1.89 -18.34
C ARG A 330 -30.25 -3.23 -17.73
N GLY A 331 -30.31 -4.31 -18.50
CA GLY A 331 -29.91 -5.65 -18.04
C GLY A 331 -28.44 -5.69 -17.61
N MET A 332 -27.56 -5.14 -18.46
CA MET A 332 -26.12 -5.03 -18.14
C MET A 332 -25.84 -4.08 -16.97
N ALA A 333 -26.54 -2.95 -16.86
CA ALA A 333 -26.39 -2.03 -15.74
C ALA A 333 -26.76 -2.69 -14.41
N ARG A 334 -27.84 -3.48 -14.37
CA ARG A 334 -28.23 -4.25 -13.18
C ARG A 334 -27.21 -5.33 -12.85
N ALA A 335 -26.72 -6.06 -13.86
CA ALA A 335 -25.69 -7.08 -13.66
C ALA A 335 -24.39 -6.47 -13.11
N LEU A 336 -23.96 -5.33 -13.66
CA LEU A 336 -22.79 -4.62 -13.18
C LEU A 336 -23.00 -4.03 -11.79
N LEU A 337 -24.18 -3.48 -11.49
CA LEU A 337 -24.52 -2.99 -10.15
C LEU A 337 -24.41 -4.14 -9.13
N ALA A 338 -25.00 -5.29 -9.42
CA ALA A 338 -24.89 -6.49 -8.58
C ALA A 338 -23.43 -6.97 -8.43
N TRP A 339 -22.61 -6.85 -9.47
CA TRP A 339 -21.17 -7.11 -9.38
C TRP A 339 -20.44 -6.13 -8.46
N THR A 340 -20.73 -4.83 -8.56
CA THR A 340 -20.12 -3.83 -7.67
C THR A 340 -20.57 -4.01 -6.22
N GLU A 341 -21.79 -4.50 -5.97
CA GLU A 341 -22.33 -4.80 -4.63
C GLU A 341 -21.67 -6.04 -4.02
N THR A 342 -21.50 -7.10 -4.81
CA THR A 342 -20.85 -8.33 -4.37
C THR A 342 -19.33 -8.21 -4.26
N ARG A 343 -18.71 -7.29 -5.02
CA ARG A 343 -17.26 -7.05 -5.05
C ARG A 343 -16.96 -5.55 -5.02
N ASP A 344 -17.09 -4.96 -3.86
CA ASP A 344 -16.84 -3.55 -3.55
C ASP A 344 -15.36 -3.12 -3.62
N LEU A 345 -14.46 -4.03 -4.03
CA LEU A 345 -13.00 -3.90 -4.03
C LEU A 345 -12.46 -3.34 -2.69
N SER A 346 -13.19 -3.56 -1.58
CA SER A 346 -12.75 -3.16 -0.25
C SER A 346 -11.64 -4.10 0.21
N PHE A 347 -10.53 -3.51 0.66
CA PHE A 347 -9.39 -4.28 1.08
C PHE A 347 -9.63 -4.76 2.52
N SER A 348 -10.19 -5.96 2.67
CA SER A 348 -10.42 -6.57 3.98
C SER A 348 -9.41 -7.68 4.27
N LEU A 349 -8.68 -7.57 5.38
CA LEU A 349 -7.82 -8.62 5.92
C LEU A 349 -8.66 -9.63 6.68
N LEU A 350 -8.53 -10.90 6.30
CA LEU A 350 -9.24 -12.03 6.93
C LEU A 350 -10.78 -11.86 7.00
N ARG A 351 -11.36 -10.95 6.21
CA ARG A 351 -12.77 -10.53 6.26
C ARG A 351 -13.20 -9.93 7.61
N MET A 352 -12.25 -9.44 8.40
CA MET A 352 -12.50 -8.87 9.74
C MET A 352 -11.94 -7.46 9.89
N LEU A 353 -10.84 -7.16 9.20
CA LEU A 353 -10.10 -5.90 9.32
C LEU A 353 -10.11 -5.19 7.98
N ASP A 354 -11.04 -4.26 7.83
CA ASP A 354 -11.06 -3.38 6.67
C ASP A 354 -9.88 -2.41 6.75
N ILE A 355 -9.05 -2.43 5.71
CA ILE A 355 -7.94 -1.49 5.54
C ILE A 355 -8.50 -0.24 4.89
N ASP A 356 -9.14 0.55 5.72
CA ASP A 356 -9.64 1.87 5.42
C ASP A 356 -8.86 2.92 6.20
N ILE A 357 -9.16 4.19 5.96
CA ILE A 357 -8.55 5.29 6.70
C ILE A 357 -8.88 5.26 8.20
N SER A 358 -9.95 4.57 8.60
CA SER A 358 -10.35 4.44 10.01
C SER A 358 -9.41 3.56 10.81
N LEU A 359 -8.78 2.56 10.18
CA LEU A 359 -7.88 1.62 10.82
C LEU A 359 -6.74 2.29 11.61
N PRO A 360 -5.89 3.17 11.02
CA PRO A 360 -4.85 3.84 11.78
C PRO A 360 -5.40 4.75 12.89
N PHE A 361 -6.58 5.34 12.73
CA PHE A 361 -7.22 6.11 13.81
C PHE A 361 -7.70 5.22 14.96
N LYS A 362 -8.26 4.04 14.66
CA LYS A 362 -8.61 3.04 15.68
C LYS A 362 -7.37 2.59 16.45
N PHE A 363 -6.23 2.41 15.77
CA PHE A 363 -4.95 2.11 16.42
C PHE A 363 -4.51 3.23 17.37
N VAL A 364 -4.56 4.48 16.95
CA VAL A 364 -4.24 5.63 17.81
C VAL A 364 -5.19 5.71 19.00
N GLY A 365 -6.49 5.49 18.79
CA GLY A 365 -7.49 5.47 19.87
C GLY A 365 -7.19 4.40 20.92
N LEU A 366 -6.95 3.15 20.47
CA LEU A 366 -6.60 2.04 21.36
C LEU A 366 -5.29 2.31 22.11
N LEU A 367 -4.31 2.93 21.43
CA LEU A 367 -3.04 3.33 22.04
C LEU A 367 -3.23 4.33 23.19
N VAL A 368 -4.02 5.38 22.95
CA VAL A 368 -4.32 6.40 23.96
C VAL A 368 -5.08 5.76 25.13
N THR A 369 -6.06 4.90 24.86
CA THR A 369 -6.79 4.17 25.91
C THR A 369 -5.85 3.29 26.74
N TYR A 370 -4.93 2.57 26.09
CA TYR A 370 -3.94 1.73 26.78
C TYR A 370 -3.00 2.56 27.67
N LEU A 371 -2.49 3.69 27.16
CA LEU A 371 -1.66 4.62 27.92
C LEU A 371 -2.41 5.18 29.14
N ILE A 372 -3.68 5.57 28.98
CA ILE A 372 -4.51 6.04 30.09
C ILE A 372 -4.62 4.95 31.15
N ILE A 373 -4.95 3.71 30.77
CA ILE A 373 -5.09 2.60 31.71
C ILE A 373 -3.79 2.37 32.48
N LEU A 374 -2.64 2.32 31.79
CA LEU A 374 -1.34 2.13 32.44
C LEU A 374 -1.00 3.27 33.43
N LEU A 375 -1.29 4.52 33.06
CA LEU A 375 -1.06 5.67 33.94
C LEU A 375 -2.01 5.69 35.14
N GLN A 376 -3.24 5.16 35.03
CA GLN A 376 -4.12 5.04 36.19
C GLN A 376 -3.62 3.98 37.17
N PHE A 377 -3.01 2.89 36.69
CA PHE A 377 -2.38 1.90 37.57
C PHE A 377 -1.19 2.48 38.36
N GLN A 378 -0.48 3.49 37.82
CA GLN A 378 0.54 4.23 38.58
C GLN A 378 -0.04 4.83 39.87
N LYS A 379 -1.19 5.51 39.78
CA LYS A 379 -1.83 6.16 40.93
C LYS A 379 -2.31 5.17 41.99
N VAL A 380 -2.47 3.90 41.62
CA VAL A 380 -2.84 2.83 42.55
C VAL A 380 -1.61 2.21 43.21
N ILE A 381 -0.47 2.15 42.51
CA ILE A 381 0.78 1.53 42.98
C ILE A 381 1.65 2.52 43.78
N ASN A 382 1.68 3.79 43.39
CA ASN A 382 2.30 4.91 44.11
C ASN A 382 1.18 5.93 44.44
N PRO A 383 0.41 5.72 45.52
CA PRO A 383 -0.70 6.59 45.90
C PRO A 383 -0.28 8.00 46.37
#